data_AF-A0AAW1FWL3-F1
#
_entry.id   AF-A0AAW1FWL3-F1
#
_cell.length_a   1.000
_cell.length_b   1.000
_cell.length_c   1.000
_cell.angle_alpha   90.00
_cell.angle_beta   90.00
_cell.angle_gamma   90.00
#
_symmetry.space_group_name_H-M   'P 1'
#
loop_
_entity.id
_entity.type
_entity.pdbx_description
1 polymer ?
#
loop_
_entity_poly.entity_id
_entity_poly.type
_entity_poly.pdbx_seq_one_letter_code
_entity_poly.pdbx_strand_id
1 'polypeptide(L)'
;MNVVAGLEIALSDCNGSTNLSTPVQLRTGLHMASWGNKSHQEKRGDIVASLRLLLEGVNVLKAPSQPARLKKNINNYLLILTHLQLSGPVVSPALSCVPQSTQSLSTVLLNYNKLISGKLEWFMVNLGDRCISQ
;
A
#
# COMPACT_ATOMS: atom_id res chain seq x y z
N MET A 1 6.29 3.60 15.96
CA MET A 1 6.77 2.21 15.89
C MET A 1 6.79 1.79 14.41
N ASN A 2 7.97 1.59 13.80
CA ASN A 2 8.08 1.28 12.37
C ASN A 2 7.69 -0.18 12.12
N VAL A 3 6.42 -0.40 11.75
CA VAL A 3 5.85 -1.71 11.44
C VAL A 3 6.66 -2.44 10.36
N VAL A 4 7.25 -1.70 9.41
CA VAL A 4 8.05 -2.26 8.32
C VAL A 4 9.36 -2.81 8.84
N ALA A 5 10.11 -2.05 9.63
CA ALA A 5 11.37 -2.53 10.20
C ALA A 5 11.17 -3.81 11.03
N GLY A 6 10.07 -3.90 11.79
CA GLY A 6 9.73 -5.11 12.53
C GLY A 6 9.31 -6.30 11.65
N LEU A 7 8.81 -6.06 10.44
CA LEU A 7 8.49 -7.11 9.47
C LEU A 7 9.73 -7.55 8.68
N GLU A 8 10.65 -6.64 8.37
CA GLU A 8 11.93 -6.93 7.71
C GLU A 8 12.85 -7.78 8.59
N ILE A 9 12.96 -7.42 9.88
CA ILE A 9 13.72 -8.21 10.88
C ILE A 9 13.11 -9.61 11.01
N ALA A 10 11.77 -9.70 11.08
CA ALA A 10 11.13 -10.99 11.12
C ALA A 10 11.45 -11.78 9.83
N LEU A 11 11.44 -11.13 8.65
CA LEU A 11 11.74 -11.79 7.38
C LEU A 11 13.16 -12.37 7.33
N SER A 12 14.16 -11.67 7.91
CA SER A 12 15.54 -12.18 7.99
C SER A 12 15.67 -13.40 8.89
N ASP A 13 14.77 -13.56 9.87
CA ASP A 13 14.75 -14.71 10.77
C ASP A 13 14.06 -15.95 10.15
N CYS A 14 13.45 -15.81 8.96
CA CYS A 14 12.81 -16.92 8.25
C CYS A 14 13.81 -17.69 7.36
N ASN A 15 14.20 -18.90 7.77
CA ASN A 15 14.91 -19.89 6.93
C ASN A 15 14.04 -20.52 5.81
N GLY A 16 12.81 -20.04 5.61
CA GLY A 16 11.87 -20.53 4.60
C GLY A 16 12.06 -19.84 3.25
N SER A 17 11.59 -20.48 2.17
CA SER A 17 11.61 -19.88 0.83
C SER A 17 10.91 -18.50 0.84
N THR A 18 11.66 -17.47 0.48
CA THR A 18 11.20 -16.07 0.38
C THR A 18 10.42 -15.80 -0.92
N ASN A 19 10.17 -16.85 -1.71
CA ASN A 19 9.47 -16.76 -3.00
C ASN A 19 7.99 -17.14 -2.87
N LEU A 20 7.15 -16.30 -3.47
CA LEU A 20 5.72 -16.48 -3.68
C LEU A 20 5.48 -17.56 -4.74
N SER A 21 4.45 -18.38 -4.55
CA SER A 21 4.05 -19.39 -5.53
C SER A 21 3.47 -18.80 -6.82
N THR A 22 2.96 -17.56 -6.76
CA THR A 22 2.48 -16.82 -7.94
C THR A 22 3.07 -15.41 -7.95
N PRO A 23 3.39 -14.85 -9.12
CA PRO A 23 3.79 -13.45 -9.22
C PRO A 23 2.68 -12.51 -8.77
N VAL A 24 3.06 -11.43 -8.10
CA VAL A 24 2.16 -10.38 -7.62
C VAL A 24 2.45 -9.10 -8.39
N GLN A 25 1.39 -8.45 -8.84
CA GLN A 25 1.48 -7.16 -9.55
C GLN A 25 1.51 -6.01 -8.55
N LEU A 26 2.56 -5.19 -8.58
CA LEU A 26 2.77 -4.09 -7.65
C LEU A 26 2.72 -2.74 -8.37
N ARG A 27 2.05 -1.75 -7.77
CA ARG A 27 1.90 -0.39 -8.32
C ARG A 27 2.11 0.66 -7.24
N THR A 28 3.34 0.77 -6.75
CA THR A 28 3.70 1.65 -5.61
C THR A 28 4.37 2.96 -6.03
N GLY A 29 4.71 3.10 -7.32
CA GLY A 29 5.32 4.31 -7.86
C GLY A 29 4.48 5.56 -7.59
N LEU A 30 5.14 6.60 -7.11
CA LEU A 30 4.58 7.94 -6.87
C LEU A 30 5.32 8.92 -7.79
N HIS A 31 4.62 9.43 -8.80
CA HIS A 31 5.12 10.53 -9.64
C HIS A 31 4.51 11.85 -9.14
N MET A 32 5.31 12.68 -8.46
CA MET A 32 4.83 13.86 -7.72
C MET A 32 4.02 14.84 -8.58
N ALA A 33 4.42 15.08 -9.83
CA ALA A 33 3.68 15.99 -10.71
C ALA A 33 2.30 15.43 -11.10
N SER A 34 2.20 14.13 -11.38
CA SER A 34 0.91 13.48 -11.64
C SER A 34 0.06 13.44 -10.37
N TRP A 35 0.70 13.16 -9.23
CA TRP A 35 0.03 13.11 -7.94
C TRP A 35 -0.57 14.45 -7.52
N GLY A 36 0.17 15.56 -7.71
CA GLY A 36 -0.30 16.90 -7.39
C GLY A 36 -1.61 17.27 -8.08
N ASN A 37 -1.80 16.79 -9.31
CA ASN A 37 -2.96 17.11 -10.15
C ASN A 37 -4.19 16.24 -9.86
N LYS A 38 -4.07 15.16 -9.08
CA LYS A 38 -5.18 14.26 -8.75
C LYS A 38 -6.06 14.84 -7.64
N SER A 39 -7.37 14.68 -7.79
CA SER A 39 -8.34 14.91 -6.72
C SER A 39 -8.09 13.94 -5.54
N HIS A 40 -8.63 14.27 -4.36
CA HIS A 40 -8.52 13.36 -3.20
C HIS A 40 -9.18 12.00 -3.46
N GLN A 41 -10.26 11.98 -4.24
CA GLN A 41 -10.96 10.75 -4.62
C GLN A 41 -10.07 9.85 -5.51
N GLU A 42 -9.37 10.44 -6.48
CA GLU A 42 -8.41 9.71 -7.32
C GLU A 42 -7.21 9.21 -6.51
N LYS A 43 -6.65 10.06 -5.62
CA LYS A 43 -5.57 9.67 -4.72
C LYS A 43 -5.97 8.50 -3.81
N ARG A 44 -7.18 8.56 -3.23
CA ARG A 44 -7.76 7.47 -2.44
C ARG A 44 -7.89 6.20 -3.28
N GLY A 45 -8.46 6.30 -4.48
CA GLY A 45 -8.63 5.17 -5.39
C GLY A 45 -7.31 4.48 -5.73
N ASP A 46 -6.27 5.26 -6.02
CA ASP A 46 -4.93 4.77 -6.28
C ASP A 46 -4.35 3.99 -5.09
N ILE A 47 -4.45 4.54 -3.88
CA ILE A 47 -3.92 3.89 -2.67
C ILE A 47 -4.69 2.60 -2.38
N VAL A 48 -6.02 2.64 -2.47
CA VAL A 48 -6.88 1.46 -2.25
C VAL A 48 -6.56 0.36 -3.25
N ALA A 49 -6.39 0.69 -4.53
CA ALA A 49 -6.00 -0.27 -5.56
C ALA A 49 -4.63 -0.90 -5.25
N SER A 50 -3.63 -0.11 -4.87
CA SER A 50 -2.30 -0.61 -4.50
C SER A 50 -2.34 -1.52 -3.25
N LEU A 51 -3.12 -1.15 -2.23
CA LEU A 51 -3.30 -1.96 -1.01
C LEU A 51 -4.00 -3.29 -1.31
N ARG A 52 -5.01 -3.31 -2.18
CA ARG A 52 -5.70 -4.55 -2.59
C ARG A 52 -4.77 -5.50 -3.33
N LEU A 53 -3.95 -5.00 -4.25
CA LEU A 53 -2.95 -5.80 -4.95
C LEU A 53 -1.91 -6.40 -3.99
N LEU A 54 -1.46 -5.61 -3.01
CA LEU A 54 -0.57 -6.12 -1.96
C LEU A 54 -1.25 -7.20 -1.11
N LEU A 55 -2.52 -7.00 -0.72
CA LEU A 55 -3.28 -7.96 0.06
C LEU A 55 -3.45 -9.30 -0.68
N GLU A 56 -3.73 -9.24 -1.98
CA GLU A 56 -3.81 -10.43 -2.84
C GLU A 56 -2.48 -11.20 -2.82
N GLY A 57 -1.36 -10.50 -2.99
CA GLY A 57 -0.05 -11.14 -2.91
C GLY A 57 0.27 -11.76 -1.56
N VAL A 58 -0.15 -11.12 -0.47
CA VAL A 58 0.03 -11.65 0.90
C VAL A 58 -0.88 -12.84 1.17
N ASN A 59 -2.08 -12.90 0.59
CA ASN A 59 -3.01 -14.02 0.76
C ASN A 59 -2.51 -15.32 0.12
N VAL A 60 -1.63 -15.23 -0.89
CA VAL A 60 -1.05 -16.41 -1.54
C VAL A 60 0.10 -17.01 -0.71
N LEU A 61 0.62 -16.28 0.29
CA LEU A 61 1.66 -16.79 1.18
C LEU A 61 1.12 -17.85 2.14
N LYS A 62 1.67 -19.06 2.05
CA LYS A 62 1.45 -20.15 3.00
C LYS A 62 2.42 -20.08 4.19
N ALA A 63 2.60 -18.91 4.80
CA ALA A 63 3.48 -18.76 5.98
C ALA A 63 2.68 -18.41 7.25
N PRO A 64 2.94 -19.03 8.42
CA PRO A 64 1.97 -19.01 9.53
C PRO A 64 1.90 -17.70 10.35
N SER A 65 2.99 -16.94 10.46
CA SER A 65 3.10 -15.87 11.49
C SER A 65 3.29 -14.44 10.96
N GLN A 66 4.18 -14.23 9.99
CA GLN A 66 4.48 -12.88 9.47
C GLN A 66 3.43 -12.30 8.50
N PRO A 67 2.82 -13.10 7.60
CA PRO A 67 1.76 -12.60 6.71
C PRO A 67 0.55 -12.07 7.48
N ALA A 68 0.28 -12.60 8.69
CA ALA A 68 -0.89 -12.22 9.48
C ALA A 68 -0.83 -10.75 9.95
N ARG A 69 0.34 -10.30 10.42
CA ARG A 69 0.53 -8.90 10.86
C ARG A 69 0.46 -7.93 9.69
N LEU A 70 1.12 -8.25 8.58
CA LEU A 70 1.07 -7.44 7.36
C LEU A 70 -0.37 -7.33 6.82
N LYS A 71 -1.07 -8.46 6.72
CA LYS A 71 -2.48 -8.53 6.31
C LYS A 71 -3.38 -7.67 7.21
N LYS A 72 -3.20 -7.74 8.53
CA LYS A 72 -3.95 -6.92 9.49
C LYS A 72 -3.72 -5.43 9.24
N ASN A 73 -2.48 -5.00 9.04
CA ASN A 73 -2.19 -3.58 8.78
C ASN A 73 -2.76 -3.10 7.45
N ILE A 74 -2.64 -3.90 6.38
CA ILE A 74 -3.25 -3.57 5.08
C ILE A 74 -4.77 -3.41 5.23
N ASN A 75 -5.44 -4.34 5.92
CA ASN A 75 -6.87 -4.26 6.16
C ASN A 75 -7.26 -3.03 6.99
N ASN A 76 -6.47 -2.65 7.99
CA ASN A 76 -6.71 -1.43 8.77
C ASN A 76 -6.67 -0.18 7.88
N TYR A 77 -5.68 -0.06 6.99
CA TYR A 77 -5.61 1.07 6.06
C TYR A 77 -6.77 1.07 5.07
N LEU A 78 -7.15 -0.09 4.53
CA LEU A 78 -8.32 -0.22 3.67
C LEU A 78 -9.60 0.24 4.37
N LEU A 79 -9.79 -0.13 5.63
CA LEU A 79 -10.93 0.29 6.44
C LEU A 79 -10.95 1.82 6.61
N ILE A 80 -9.83 2.41 7.04
CA ILE A 80 -9.69 3.86 7.23
C ILE A 80 -10.02 4.61 5.94
N LEU A 81 -9.43 4.21 4.81
CA LEU A 81 -9.64 4.87 3.52
C LEU A 81 -11.08 4.73 3.03
N THR A 82 -11.74 3.59 3.29
CA THR A 82 -13.14 3.36 2.90
C THR A 82 -14.10 4.26 3.66
N HIS A 83 -13.84 4.49 4.94
CA HIS A 83 -14.68 5.34 5.80
C HIS A 83 -14.30 6.82 5.78
N LEU A 84 -13.18 7.17 5.13
CA LEU A 84 -12.77 8.55 4.96
C LEU A 84 -13.78 9.28 4.08
N GLN A 85 -14.47 10.26 4.66
CA GLN A 85 -15.40 11.12 3.95
C GLN A 85 -14.63 12.15 3.13
N LEU A 86 -14.77 12.08 1.82
CA LEU A 86 -14.10 12.96 0.87
C LEU A 86 -15.16 13.58 -0.05
N SER A 87 -15.11 14.90 -0.21
CA SER A 87 -15.95 15.60 -1.19
C SER A 87 -15.53 15.27 -2.62
N GLY A 88 -16.48 15.33 -3.55
CA GLY A 88 -16.26 15.14 -4.98
C GLY A 88 -16.68 13.76 -5.50
N PRO A 89 -16.77 13.59 -6.83
CA PRO A 89 -17.23 12.36 -7.45
C PRO A 89 -16.25 11.21 -7.19
N VAL A 90 -16.80 10.01 -7.02
CA VAL A 90 -15.98 8.79 -6.98
C VAL A 90 -15.48 8.52 -8.39
N VAL A 91 -14.19 8.74 -8.62
CA VAL A 91 -13.53 8.50 -9.91
C VAL A 91 -12.86 7.14 -9.89
N SER A 92 -12.92 6.42 -11.01
CA SER A 92 -12.14 5.18 -11.18
C SER A 92 -10.65 5.53 -11.19
N PRO A 93 -9.80 4.78 -10.47
CA PRO A 93 -8.38 5.10 -10.37
C PRO A 93 -7.72 5.07 -11.75
N ALA A 94 -7.19 6.21 -12.18
CA ALA A 94 -6.30 6.29 -13.33
C ALA A 94 -4.92 5.74 -12.93
N LEU A 95 -4.74 4.45 -13.19
CA LEU A 95 -3.52 3.70 -12.90
C LEU A 95 -2.40 4.16 -13.84
N SER A 96 -1.66 5.19 -13.44
CA SER A 96 -0.64 5.81 -14.30
C SER A 96 0.72 5.09 -14.30
N CYS A 97 0.88 4.00 -13.56
CA CYS A 97 2.15 3.29 -13.43
C CYS A 97 2.07 1.88 -14.01
N VAL A 98 3.13 1.50 -14.73
CA VAL A 98 3.33 0.13 -15.19
C VAL A 98 3.38 -0.81 -13.98
N PRO A 99 2.57 -1.87 -13.95
CA PRO A 99 2.66 -2.90 -12.92
C PRO A 99 4.06 -3.52 -12.90
N GLN A 100 4.65 -3.66 -11.72
CA GLN A 100 5.85 -4.46 -11.52
C GLN A 100 5.46 -5.84 -10.99
N SER A 101 5.74 -6.88 -11.76
CA SER A 101 5.52 -8.26 -11.33
C SER A 101 6.68 -8.75 -10.48
N THR A 102 6.41 -9.37 -9.33
CA THR A 102 7.45 -10.00 -8.50
C THR A 102 6.95 -11.27 -7.84
N GLN A 103 7.86 -12.21 -7.63
CA GLN A 103 7.65 -13.37 -6.76
C GLN A 103 8.39 -13.22 -5.43
N SER A 104 9.15 -12.16 -5.20
CA SER A 104 9.93 -12.00 -3.96
C SER A 104 9.09 -11.35 -2.86
N LEU A 105 8.97 -12.03 -1.71
CA LEU A 105 8.33 -11.50 -0.52
C LEU A 105 9.07 -10.25 0.02
N SER A 106 10.39 -10.23 -0.06
CA SER A 106 11.18 -9.04 0.28
C SER A 106 10.81 -7.86 -0.62
N THR A 107 10.66 -8.08 -1.93
CA THR A 107 10.17 -7.04 -2.84
C THR A 107 8.76 -6.58 -2.51
N VAL A 108 7.86 -7.48 -2.10
CA VAL A 108 6.51 -7.12 -1.63
C VAL A 108 6.56 -6.23 -0.40
N LEU A 109 7.39 -6.55 0.60
CA LEU A 109 7.57 -5.72 1.81
C LEU A 109 8.16 -4.35 1.51
N LEU A 110 9.19 -4.29 0.66
CA LEU A 110 9.77 -3.01 0.21
C LEU A 110 8.74 -2.14 -0.51
N ASN A 111 7.88 -2.76 -1.33
CA ASN A 111 6.81 -2.06 -2.01
C ASN A 111 5.72 -1.59 -1.04
N TYR A 112 5.34 -2.42 -0.06
CA TYR A 112 4.45 -2.00 1.02
C TYR A 112 5.02 -0.76 1.73
N ASN A 113 6.30 -0.75 2.09
CA ASN A 113 6.94 0.41 2.71
C ASN A 113 6.85 1.66 1.83
N LYS A 114 7.20 1.54 0.53
CA LYS A 114 7.10 2.64 -0.44
C LYS A 114 5.68 3.18 -0.58
N LEU A 115 4.66 2.32 -0.50
CA LEU A 115 3.27 2.75 -0.56
C LEU A 115 2.87 3.56 0.68
N ILE A 116 3.28 3.10 1.87
CA ILE A 116 2.96 3.76 3.14
C ILE A 116 3.69 5.11 3.26
N SER A 117 5.03 5.12 3.14
CA SER A 117 5.83 6.36 3.23
C SER A 117 5.73 7.28 2.00
N GLY A 118 5.12 6.79 0.92
CA GLY A 118 4.87 7.56 -0.29
C GLY A 118 3.44 8.05 -0.33
N LYS A 119 2.61 7.35 -1.12
CA LYS A 119 1.24 7.79 -1.44
C LYS A 119 0.39 8.03 -0.20
N LEU A 120 0.44 7.12 0.79
CA LEU A 120 -0.44 7.22 1.95
C LEU A 120 -0.04 8.36 2.87
N GLU A 121 1.23 8.47 3.24
CA GLU A 121 1.73 9.56 4.08
C GLU A 121 1.44 10.93 3.45
N TRP A 122 1.80 11.11 2.18
CA TRP A 122 1.49 12.35 1.45
C TRP A 122 0.00 12.66 1.39
N PHE A 123 -0.83 11.64 1.15
CA PHE A 123 -2.28 11.80 1.15
C PHE A 123 -2.80 12.29 2.50
N MET A 124 -2.34 11.70 3.61
CA MET A 124 -2.78 12.07 4.95
C MET A 124 -2.32 13.47 5.34
N VAL A 125 -1.08 13.86 5.01
CA VAL A 125 -0.58 15.23 5.23
C VAL A 125 -1.42 16.26 4.48
N ASN A 126 -1.67 16.02 3.18
CA ASN A 126 -2.48 16.94 2.37
C ASN A 126 -3.93 17.08 2.84
N LEU A 127 -4.47 16.07 3.52
CA LEU A 127 -5.78 16.16 4.16
C LEU A 127 -5.70 16.93 5.50
N GLY A 128 -4.67 16.68 6.30
CA GLY A 128 -4.46 17.33 7.60
C GLY A 128 -4.26 18.85 7.49
N ASP A 129 -3.51 19.32 6.50
CA ASP A 129 -3.29 20.76 6.26
C ASP A 129 -4.61 21.53 6.02
N ARG A 130 -5.64 20.84 5.51
CA ARG A 130 -6.97 21.42 5.28
C ARG A 130 -7.85 21.48 6.52
N CYS A 131 -7.54 20.72 7.56
CA CYS A 131 -8.23 20.80 8.85
C CYS A 131 -7.75 21.99 9.69
N ILE A 132 -6.53 22.46 9.47
CA ILE A 132 -5.92 23.59 10.22
C ILE A 132 -6.29 24.95 9.60
N SER A 133 -6.71 24.96 8.33
CA SER A 133 -7.02 26.16 7.56
C SER A 133 -8.51 26.55 7.57
N GLN A 134 -9.27 26.15 8.61
CA GLN A 134 -10.66 26.55 8.84
C GLN A 134 -10.77 27.65 9.90
#